data_AF-A0A4Q3Y413-F1
#
_entry.id   AF-A0A4Q3Y413-F1
#
_cell.length_a   1.000
_cell.length_b   1.000
_cell.length_c   1.000
_cell.angle_alpha   90.00
_cell.angle_beta   90.00
_cell.angle_gamma   90.00
#
_symmetry.space_group_name_H-M   'P 1'
#
loop_
_entity.id
_entity.type
_entity.pdbx_description
1 polymer ?
#
loop_
_entity_poly.entity_id
_entity_poly.type
_entity_poly.pdbx_seq_one_letter_code
_entity_poly.pdbx_strand_id
1 'polypeptide(L)'
;MDTPEQDIKRRSGQVRPALRDALTLIVHEGLSIAGAAQRVGMARESLSKALKKSHVREYRISLERAWREQETSKAWLVMAKLASSAASEDVQFKSAKFLIEVDEAAKGRLPADVRQVVQIVAQNVNVGDASLLSSTSRPGVVESPAWTPPPLPAGIDYEAE
;
A
#
# COMPACT_ATOMS: atom_id res chain seq x y z
N MET A 1 -20.06 -37.88 21.64
CA MET A 1 -21.33 -38.18 20.95
C MET A 1 -22.01 -36.85 20.69
N ASP A 2 -21.87 -36.32 19.46
CA ASP A 2 -22.52 -35.07 19.05
C ASP A 2 -23.98 -35.35 18.71
N THR A 3 -24.90 -34.67 19.40
CA THR A 3 -26.34 -34.80 19.18
C THR A 3 -26.77 -34.09 17.89
N PRO A 4 -27.68 -34.68 17.09
CA PRO A 4 -28.11 -34.15 15.79
C PRO A 4 -28.78 -32.77 15.87
N GLU A 5 -29.25 -32.34 17.05
CA GLU A 5 -29.82 -31.00 17.26
C GLU A 5 -28.81 -29.86 17.16
N GLN A 6 -27.54 -30.10 17.53
CA GLN A 6 -26.51 -29.06 17.42
C GLN A 6 -26.13 -28.79 15.96
N ASP A 7 -26.21 -29.80 15.11
CA ASP A 7 -25.85 -29.70 13.70
C ASP A 7 -26.87 -28.88 12.89
N ILE A 8 -28.15 -28.93 13.28
CA ILE A 8 -29.22 -28.11 12.70
C ILE A 8 -29.04 -26.63 13.07
N LYS A 9 -28.61 -26.34 14.31
CA LYS A 9 -28.27 -24.98 14.76
C LYS A 9 -27.00 -24.44 14.10
N ARG A 10 -26.00 -25.27 13.79
CA ARG A 10 -24.78 -24.84 13.08
C ARG A 10 -25.05 -24.48 11.61
N ARG A 11 -26.01 -25.15 10.95
CA ARG A 11 -26.41 -24.84 9.57
C ARG A 11 -27.26 -23.57 9.42
N SER A 12 -27.88 -23.09 10.49
CA SER A 12 -28.78 -21.92 10.43
C SER A 12 -28.04 -20.56 10.39
N GLY A 13 -26.73 -20.53 10.65
CA GLY A 13 -25.89 -19.34 10.55
C GLY A 13 -25.06 -19.24 9.27
N GLN A 14 -25.02 -20.29 8.44
CA GLN A 14 -24.19 -20.31 7.23
C GLN A 14 -24.90 -19.66 6.03
N VAL A 15 -24.27 -18.63 5.47
CA VAL A 15 -24.71 -18.02 4.20
C VAL A 15 -24.55 -19.05 3.08
N ARG A 16 -25.66 -19.36 2.38
CA ARG A 16 -25.69 -20.31 1.25
C ARG A 16 -24.74 -19.86 0.12
N PRO A 17 -24.12 -20.78 -0.65
CA PRO A 17 -23.17 -20.43 -1.71
C PRO A 17 -23.73 -19.41 -2.72
N ALA A 18 -24.92 -19.66 -3.27
CA ALA A 18 -25.60 -18.73 -4.17
C ALA A 18 -25.82 -17.33 -3.55
N LEU A 19 -26.06 -17.24 -2.24
CA LEU A 19 -26.22 -15.96 -1.57
C LEU A 19 -24.88 -15.25 -1.37
N ARG A 20 -23.78 -16.00 -1.19
CA ARG A 20 -22.42 -15.45 -1.16
C ARG A 20 -22.05 -14.86 -2.51
N ASP A 21 -22.28 -15.61 -3.59
CA ASP A 21 -21.98 -15.15 -4.95
C ASP A 21 -22.77 -13.87 -5.28
N ALA A 22 -24.06 -13.84 -4.93
CA ALA A 22 -24.88 -12.64 -5.10
C ALA A 22 -24.36 -11.44 -4.30
N LEU A 23 -23.90 -11.66 -3.06
CA LEU A 23 -23.31 -10.60 -2.24
C LEU A 23 -21.98 -10.11 -2.80
N THR A 24 -21.15 -11.01 -3.31
CA THR A 24 -19.89 -10.66 -3.98
C THR A 24 -20.16 -9.79 -5.21
N LEU A 25 -21.13 -10.14 -6.04
CA LEU A 25 -21.55 -9.33 -7.19
C LEU A 25 -22.04 -7.92 -6.78
N ILE A 26 -22.77 -7.82 -5.67
CA ILE A 26 -23.24 -6.52 -5.18
C ILE A 26 -22.07 -5.68 -4.65
N VAL A 27 -21.16 -6.27 -3.88
CA VAL A 27 -20.07 -5.53 -3.22
C VAL A 27 -18.93 -5.18 -4.17
N HIS A 28 -18.48 -6.14 -4.98
CA HIS A 28 -17.31 -5.95 -5.86
C HIS A 28 -17.67 -5.33 -7.22
N GLU A 29 -18.81 -5.71 -7.80
CA GLU A 29 -19.21 -5.22 -9.13
C GLU A 29 -20.25 -4.09 -9.07
N GLY A 30 -20.76 -3.75 -7.88
CA GLY A 30 -21.76 -2.68 -7.71
C GLY A 30 -23.12 -3.02 -8.34
N LEU A 31 -23.41 -4.30 -8.59
CA LEU A 31 -24.66 -4.73 -9.21
C LEU A 31 -25.87 -4.39 -8.33
N SER A 32 -26.97 -4.00 -8.98
CA SER A 32 -28.25 -3.87 -8.28
C SER A 32 -28.72 -5.24 -7.77
N ILE A 33 -29.56 -5.25 -6.72
CA ILE A 33 -30.13 -6.49 -6.15
C ILE A 33 -30.85 -7.31 -7.24
N ALA A 34 -31.52 -6.64 -8.18
CA ALA A 34 -32.18 -7.31 -9.30
C ALA A 34 -31.17 -7.97 -10.26
N GLY A 35 -30.09 -7.27 -10.60
CA GLY A 35 -29.03 -7.79 -11.47
C GLY A 35 -28.26 -8.96 -10.84
N ALA A 36 -27.91 -8.85 -9.56
CA ALA A 36 -27.25 -9.92 -8.83
C ALA A 36 -28.16 -11.15 -8.70
N ALA A 37 -29.46 -10.95 -8.42
CA ALA A 37 -30.43 -12.04 -8.34
C ALA A 37 -30.57 -12.79 -9.69
N GLN A 38 -30.65 -12.04 -10.79
CA GLN A 38 -30.72 -12.62 -12.14
C GLN A 38 -29.47 -13.44 -12.48
N ARG A 39 -28.29 -12.91 -12.15
CA ARG A 39 -27.00 -13.55 -12.47
C ARG A 39 -26.77 -14.86 -11.72
N VAL A 40 -27.32 -14.97 -10.51
CA VAL A 40 -27.21 -16.17 -9.67
C VAL A 40 -28.45 -17.08 -9.79
N GLY A 41 -29.41 -16.74 -10.65
CA GLY A 41 -30.60 -17.55 -10.89
C GLY A 41 -31.56 -17.61 -9.70
N MET A 42 -31.64 -16.55 -8.89
CA MET A 42 -32.49 -16.48 -7.71
C MET A 42 -33.61 -15.43 -7.85
N ALA A 43 -34.74 -15.65 -7.19
CA ALA A 43 -35.83 -14.68 -7.19
C ALA A 43 -35.41 -13.39 -6.46
N ARG A 44 -35.69 -12.23 -7.07
CA ARG A 44 -35.37 -10.90 -6.50
C ARG A 44 -35.90 -10.73 -5.08
N GLU A 45 -37.13 -11.15 -4.83
CA GLU A 45 -37.76 -11.07 -3.51
C GLU A 45 -37.07 -11.95 -2.47
N SER A 46 -36.62 -13.13 -2.89
CA SER A 46 -35.87 -14.06 -2.04
C SER A 46 -34.53 -13.46 -1.62
N LEU A 47 -33.80 -12.86 -2.56
CA LEU A 47 -32.55 -12.15 -2.26
C LEU A 47 -32.80 -10.98 -1.30
N SER A 48 -33.82 -10.15 -1.57
CA SER A 48 -34.19 -9.02 -0.72
C SER A 48 -34.53 -9.45 0.71
N LYS A 49 -35.31 -10.54 0.89
CA LYS A 49 -35.61 -11.11 2.21
C LYS A 49 -34.36 -11.68 2.89
N ALA A 50 -33.47 -12.32 2.13
CA ALA A 50 -32.24 -12.88 2.68
C ALA A 50 -31.27 -11.81 3.19
N LEU A 51 -31.12 -10.69 2.47
CA LEU A 51 -30.25 -9.57 2.86
C LEU A 51 -30.64 -8.91 4.19
N LYS A 52 -31.90 -9.04 4.62
CA LYS A 52 -32.38 -8.51 5.91
C LYS A 52 -31.97 -9.38 7.11
N LYS A 53 -31.49 -10.60 6.89
CA LYS A 53 -31.10 -11.51 7.98
C LYS A 53 -29.77 -11.06 8.61
N SER A 54 -29.66 -11.14 9.94
CA SER A 54 -28.48 -10.67 10.70
C SER A 54 -27.16 -11.26 10.21
N HIS A 55 -27.07 -12.60 10.12
CA HIS A 55 -25.86 -13.30 9.66
C HIS A 55 -25.45 -12.94 8.23
N VAL A 56 -26.42 -12.63 7.35
CA VAL A 56 -26.15 -12.21 5.96
C VAL A 56 -25.64 -10.77 5.94
N ARG A 57 -26.18 -9.90 6.79
CA ARG A 57 -25.72 -8.52 6.95
C ARG A 57 -24.31 -8.46 7.54
N GLU A 58 -24.01 -9.27 8.54
CA GLU A 58 -22.67 -9.39 9.12
C GLU A 58 -21.66 -9.86 8.08
N TYR A 59 -22.01 -10.88 7.30
CA TYR A 59 -21.17 -11.36 6.20
C TYR A 59 -20.96 -10.31 5.10
N ARG A 60 -21.99 -9.51 4.78
CA ARG A 60 -21.83 -8.39 3.86
C ARG A 60 -20.88 -7.34 4.42
N ILE A 61 -20.97 -6.99 5.69
CA ILE A 61 -20.08 -6.01 6.33
C ILE A 61 -18.63 -6.51 6.32
N SER A 62 -18.40 -7.80 6.58
CA SER A 62 -17.05 -8.37 6.52
C SER A 62 -16.50 -8.36 5.09
N LEU A 63 -17.32 -8.67 4.07
CA LEU A 63 -16.95 -8.53 2.67
C LEU A 63 -16.60 -7.09 2.30
N GLU A 64 -17.44 -6.12 2.66
CA GLU A 64 -17.16 -4.70 2.39
C GLU A 64 -15.88 -4.23 3.07
N ARG A 65 -15.61 -4.70 4.30
CA ARG A 65 -14.37 -4.39 5.01
C ARG A 65 -13.15 -4.98 4.30
N ALA A 66 -13.20 -6.26 3.93
CA ALA A 66 -12.11 -6.93 3.22
C ALA A 66 -11.86 -6.28 1.84
N TRP A 67 -12.92 -5.89 1.13
CA TRP A 67 -12.79 -5.18 -0.13
C TRP A 67 -12.10 -3.83 0.03
N ARG A 68 -12.55 -3.02 1.00
CA ARG A 68 -11.90 -1.72 1.30
C ARG A 68 -10.45 -1.88 1.71
N GLU A 69 -10.11 -2.91 2.48
CA GLU A 69 -8.74 -3.21 2.87
C GLU A 69 -7.88 -3.55 1.64
N GLN A 70 -8.40 -4.38 0.73
CA GLN A 70 -7.74 -4.68 -0.54
C GLN A 70 -7.55 -3.44 -1.42
N GLU A 71 -8.57 -2.58 -1.55
CA GLU A 71 -8.47 -1.31 -2.28
C GLU A 71 -7.46 -0.37 -1.64
N THR A 72 -7.41 -0.33 -0.31
CA THR A 72 -6.41 0.43 0.45
C THR A 72 -5.00 -0.06 0.13
N SER A 73 -4.76 -1.38 0.14
CA SER A 73 -3.46 -1.94 -0.24
C SER A 73 -3.08 -1.60 -1.68
N LYS A 74 -4.02 -1.65 -2.62
CA LYS A 74 -3.77 -1.24 -4.02
C LYS A 74 -3.42 0.25 -4.11
N ALA A 75 -4.13 1.11 -3.39
CA ALA A 75 -3.85 2.53 -3.33
C ALA A 75 -2.45 2.80 -2.78
N TRP A 76 -2.02 2.10 -1.73
CA TRP A 76 -0.65 2.18 -1.22
C TRP A 76 0.40 1.82 -2.26
N LEU A 77 0.19 0.75 -3.03
CA LEU A 77 1.10 0.37 -4.11
C LEU A 77 1.17 1.44 -5.21
N VAL A 78 0.03 2.01 -5.60
CA VAL A 78 -0.03 3.10 -6.58
C VAL A 78 0.72 4.33 -6.06
N MET A 79 0.50 4.71 -4.80
CA MET A 79 1.19 5.84 -4.18
C MET A 79 2.70 5.63 -4.09
N ALA A 80 3.17 4.44 -3.71
CA ALA A 80 4.58 4.10 -3.70
C ALA A 80 5.21 4.15 -5.11
N LYS A 81 4.46 3.71 -6.13
CA LYS A 81 4.87 3.82 -7.53
C LYS A 81 4.96 5.28 -7.97
N LEU A 82 3.98 6.12 -7.63
CA LEU A 82 4.01 7.55 -7.96
C LEU A 82 5.18 8.27 -7.28
N ALA A 83 5.46 7.96 -6.01
CA ALA A 83 6.58 8.53 -5.28
C ALA A 83 7.96 8.14 -5.83
N SER A 84 8.07 7.02 -6.57
CA SER A 84 9.35 6.53 -7.10
C SER A 84 9.53 6.80 -8.59
N SER A 85 8.46 6.77 -9.39
CA SER A 85 8.55 6.72 -10.84
C SER A 85 7.59 7.65 -11.57
N ALA A 86 6.96 8.62 -10.90
CA ALA A 86 6.14 9.60 -11.60
C ALA A 86 7.02 10.50 -12.50
N ALA A 87 6.58 10.75 -13.73
CA ALA A 87 7.30 11.61 -14.66
C ALA A 87 7.30 13.10 -14.25
N SER A 88 6.36 13.50 -13.39
CA SER A 88 6.28 14.85 -12.84
C SER A 88 6.89 14.87 -11.45
N GLU A 89 7.92 15.69 -11.26
CA GLU A 89 8.59 15.88 -9.96
C GLU A 89 7.61 16.34 -8.87
N ASP A 90 6.66 17.24 -9.20
CA ASP A 90 5.63 17.69 -8.26
C ASP A 90 4.73 16.54 -7.77
N VAL A 91 4.33 15.63 -8.65
CA VAL A 91 3.54 14.44 -8.28
C VAL A 91 4.39 13.49 -7.42
N GLN A 92 5.65 13.29 -7.80
CA GLN A 92 6.58 12.47 -7.05
C GLN A 92 6.76 12.99 -5.63
N PHE A 93 7.03 14.30 -5.48
CA PHE A 93 7.22 14.96 -4.20
C PHE A 93 5.95 14.92 -3.35
N LYS A 94 4.78 15.23 -3.91
CA LYS A 94 3.50 15.17 -3.19
C LYS A 94 3.17 13.76 -2.72
N SER A 95 3.40 12.74 -3.56
CA SER A 95 3.22 11.35 -3.18
C SER A 95 4.20 10.93 -2.08
N ALA A 96 5.48 11.28 -2.18
CA ALA A 96 6.47 10.99 -1.15
C ALA A 96 6.14 11.68 0.19
N LYS A 97 5.76 12.96 0.14
CA LYS A 97 5.32 13.72 1.31
C LYS A 97 4.13 13.06 2.01
N PHE A 98 3.12 12.65 1.24
CA PHE A 98 1.96 11.95 1.79
C PHE A 98 2.35 10.65 2.50
N LEU A 99 3.26 9.85 1.92
CA LEU A 99 3.74 8.61 2.56
C LEU A 99 4.44 8.89 3.90
N ILE A 100 5.25 9.94 3.97
CA ILE A 100 5.95 10.37 5.19
C ILE A 100 4.95 10.84 6.25
N GLU A 101 3.99 11.70 5.89
CA GLU A 101 2.98 12.19 6.82
C GLU A 101 2.13 11.06 7.42
N VAL A 102 1.78 10.05 6.62
CA VAL A 102 1.05 8.89 7.13
C VAL A 102 1.93 7.99 8.00
N ASP A 103 3.22 7.82 7.69
CA ASP A 103 4.17 7.11 8.55
C ASP A 103 4.33 7.82 9.91
N GLU A 104 4.46 9.14 9.90
CA GLU A 104 4.56 9.95 11.11
C GLU A 104 3.26 9.90 11.93
N ALA A 105 2.09 9.94 11.30
CA ALA A 105 0.81 9.74 11.97
C ALA A 105 0.63 8.30 12.49
N ALA A 106 1.28 7.32 11.85
CA ALA A 106 1.31 5.92 12.26
C ALA A 106 2.30 5.64 13.41
N LYS A 107 3.35 6.44 13.55
CA LYS A 107 4.31 6.44 14.67
C LYS A 107 3.58 6.82 15.96
N GLY A 108 2.99 5.81 16.58
CA GLY A 108 2.24 5.92 17.83
C GLY A 108 1.01 5.02 17.91
N ARG A 109 0.55 4.43 16.78
CA ARG A 109 -0.68 3.62 16.75
C ARG A 109 -0.58 2.25 16.06
N LEU A 110 0.54 1.92 15.41
CA LEU A 110 0.69 0.66 14.65
C LEU A 110 1.81 -0.27 15.19
N PRO A 111 1.57 -1.60 15.22
CA PRO A 111 2.57 -2.61 15.58
C PRO A 111 3.71 -2.69 14.56
N ALA A 112 4.88 -3.15 15.02
CA ALA A 112 6.18 -3.01 14.35
C ALA A 112 6.25 -3.58 12.92
N ASP A 113 5.45 -4.60 12.60
CA ASP A 113 5.54 -5.34 11.33
C ASP A 113 5.15 -4.51 10.09
N VAL A 114 4.28 -3.50 10.24
CA VAL A 114 3.90 -2.58 9.14
C VAL A 114 4.98 -1.52 8.88
N ARG A 115 5.85 -1.26 9.87
CA ARG A 115 6.91 -0.25 9.76
C ARG A 115 8.02 -0.67 8.80
N GLN A 116 8.26 -1.98 8.62
CA GLN A 116 9.31 -2.48 7.73
C GLN A 116 9.04 -2.17 6.25
N VAL A 117 7.80 -2.27 5.79
CA VAL A 117 7.47 -2.01 4.37
C VAL A 117 7.65 -0.53 4.02
N VAL A 118 7.26 0.37 4.93
CA VAL A 118 7.43 1.82 4.76
C VAL A 118 8.90 2.23 4.86
N GLN A 119 9.67 1.63 5.76
CA GLN A 119 11.09 1.91 5.94
C GLN A 119 11.93 1.48 4.71
N ILE A 120 11.60 0.35 4.07
CA ILE A 120 12.26 -0.09 2.83
C ILE A 120 11.98 0.90 1.68
N VAL A 121 10.77 1.46 1.59
CA VAL A 121 10.45 2.46 0.56
C VAL A 121 11.15 3.80 0.86
N ALA A 122 11.12 4.28 2.11
CA ALA A 122 11.79 5.53 2.50
C ALA A 122 13.32 5.48 2.36
N GLN A 123 13.95 4.34 2.63
CA GLN A 123 15.38 4.16 2.42
C GLN A 123 15.75 4.08 0.94
N ASN A 124 14.87 3.55 0.08
CA ASN A 124 15.12 3.45 -1.36
C ASN A 124 14.88 4.75 -2.14
N VAL A 125 14.08 5.69 -1.63
CA VAL A 125 13.97 7.04 -2.22
C VAL A 125 15.26 7.86 -1.96
N ASN A 126 16.07 7.47 -0.97
CA ASN A 126 17.35 8.12 -0.64
C ASN A 126 18.60 7.42 -1.19
N VAL A 127 18.46 6.35 -2.00
CA VAL A 127 19.59 5.76 -2.76
C VAL A 127 19.75 6.42 -4.13
N GLY A 128 19.16 7.61 -4.30
CA GLY A 128 19.50 8.52 -5.37
C GLY A 128 20.91 9.11 -5.23
N ASP A 129 21.55 9.12 -4.04
CA ASP A 129 22.83 9.87 -3.95
C ASP A 129 23.80 9.60 -2.77
N ALA A 130 23.64 8.56 -1.93
CA ALA A 130 24.43 8.51 -0.66
C ALA A 130 25.07 7.17 -0.24
N SER A 131 25.41 6.25 -1.17
CA SER A 131 26.24 5.10 -0.78
C SER A 131 27.07 4.44 -1.89
N LEU A 132 27.92 5.21 -2.58
CA LEU A 132 29.08 4.66 -3.31
C LEU A 132 30.39 5.39 -3.02
N LEU A 133 30.46 6.16 -1.93
CA LEU A 133 31.74 6.56 -1.34
C LEU A 133 32.26 5.45 -0.42
N SER A 134 32.77 4.36 -1.01
CA SER A 134 34.09 3.82 -0.66
C SER A 134 34.33 2.42 -1.24
N SER A 135 35.49 2.31 -1.88
CA SER A 135 36.26 1.08 -2.15
C SER A 135 35.60 0.03 -3.05
N THR A 136 35.65 0.24 -4.37
CA THR A 136 36.28 -0.74 -5.27
C THR A 136 36.49 -0.11 -6.63
N SER A 137 37.77 0.00 -6.99
CA SER A 137 38.28 0.38 -8.31
C SER A 137 37.41 -0.17 -9.45
N ARG A 138 36.79 0.74 -10.22
CA ARG A 138 36.09 0.38 -11.46
C ARG A 138 37.12 0.25 -12.58
N PRO A 139 37.17 -0.87 -13.33
CA PRO A 139 38.11 -1.04 -14.42
C PRO A 139 37.83 -0.02 -15.53
N GLY A 140 38.84 0.78 -15.89
CA GLY A 140 38.79 1.73 -17.00
C GLY A 140 38.73 3.21 -16.63
N VAL A 141 38.76 3.57 -15.35
CA VAL A 141 38.86 4.98 -14.92
C VAL A 141 40.33 5.33 -14.67
N VAL A 142 40.91 6.17 -15.55
CA VAL A 142 42.20 6.82 -15.30
C VAL A 142 41.91 8.06 -14.46
N GLU A 143 42.26 8.01 -13.17
CA GLU A 143 42.14 9.15 -12.27
C GLU A 143 43.23 10.18 -12.57
N SER A 144 42.84 11.45 -12.73
CA SER A 144 43.78 12.55 -12.89
C SER A 144 44.51 12.82 -11.56
N PRO A 145 45.83 13.14 -11.58
CA PRO A 145 46.56 13.43 -10.35
C PRO A 145 45.99 14.65 -9.63
N ALA A 146 46.11 14.64 -8.30
CA ALA A 146 45.63 15.70 -7.43
C ALA A 146 46.20 17.06 -7.86
N TRP A 147 45.32 18.06 -7.96
CA TRP A 147 45.70 19.41 -8.35
C TRP A 147 46.70 19.99 -7.34
N THR A 148 47.85 20.41 -7.83
CA THR A 148 48.86 21.12 -7.04
C THR A 148 48.80 22.61 -7.39
N PRO A 149 48.59 23.50 -6.41
CA PRO A 149 48.63 24.93 -6.67
C PRO A 149 50.03 25.34 -7.14
N PRO A 150 50.14 26.30 -8.07
CA PRO A 150 51.43 26.84 -8.49
C PRO A 150 52.11 27.56 -7.30
N PRO A 151 53.46 27.55 -7.24
CA PRO A 151 54.19 28.25 -6.19
C PRO A 151 53.92 29.76 -6.26
N LEU A 152 53.71 30.36 -5.08
CA LEU A 152 53.54 31.81 -4.95
C LEU A 152 54.80 32.53 -5.47
N PRO A 153 54.65 33.66 -6.19
CA PRO A 153 55.79 34.47 -6.60
C PRO A 153 56.54 34.98 -5.37
N ALA A 154 57.85 34.76 -5.33
CA ALA A 154 58.71 35.27 -4.26
C ALA A 154 58.73 36.81 -4.30
N GLY A 155 58.36 37.45 -3.18
CA GLY A 155 58.56 38.88 -2.98
C GLY A 155 57.28 39.72 -2.84
N ILE A 156 56.36 39.32 -1.97
CA ILE A 156 55.39 40.28 -1.40
C ILE A 156 55.69 40.38 0.09
N ASP A 157 56.57 41.31 0.43
CA ASP A 157 56.76 41.77 1.80
C ASP A 157 55.48 42.49 2.21
N TYR A 158 54.68 41.84 3.05
CA TYR A 158 53.59 42.52 3.74
C TYR A 158 54.21 43.33 4.89
N GLU A 159 54.57 44.58 4.63
CA GLU A 159 54.78 45.55 5.71
C GLU A 159 53.42 45.82 6.36
N ALA A 160 53.36 45.53 7.66
CA ALA A 160 52.23 45.87 8.51
C ALA A 160 52.40 47.30 9.01
N GLU A 161 51.49 48.20 8.60
CA GLU A 161 51.16 49.42 9.34
C GLU A 161 49.85 49.22 10.12
#